data_AF-A0A9X3Q3J1-F1
#
_entry.id   AF-A0A9X3Q3J1-F1
#
_cell.length_a   1.000
_cell.length_b   1.000
_cell.length_c   1.000
_cell.angle_alpha   90.00
_cell.angle_beta   90.00
_cell.angle_gamma   90.00
#
_symmetry.space_group_name_H-M   'P 1'
#
loop_
_entity.id
_entity.type
_entity.pdbx_description
1 polymer ?
#
loop_
_entity_poly.entity_id
_entity_poly.type
_entity_poly.pdbx_seq_one_letter_code
_entity_poly.pdbx_strand_id
1 'polypeptide(L)'
;MGVLASTNILYIQTWDGSSWTSNWNTSSLSQSAFRNFDIAYESSSGDAIVVFGDGTSQLKFRKRVSGTWDSSDQNAGTALDNKPLWVRAESRPTNDDVFAAVVTTGSKVHALRWNGSTNTWGDEIEATASIAENTKEGFDIAFERASGDAFLIWGDTSNNIKYKEFTTSWQAETTAYASLPDKVLWVVAAYDPLSTSSKIAT
;
A
#
# COMPACT_ATOMS: atom_id res chain seq x y z
N MET A 1 -5.80 -13.24 6.27
CA MET A 1 -5.87 -12.35 7.45
C MET A 1 -4.45 -12.08 7.91
N GLY A 2 -4.17 -10.84 8.33
CA GLY A 2 -2.93 -10.47 9.01
C GLY A 2 -3.23 -9.90 10.38
N VAL A 3 -2.41 -10.24 11.37
CA VAL A 3 -2.56 -9.82 12.77
C VAL A 3 -1.23 -9.31 13.27
N LEU A 4 -1.17 -8.06 13.72
CA LEU A 4 -0.01 -7.49 14.39
C LEU A 4 -0.23 -7.50 15.91
N ALA A 5 0.58 -8.28 16.62
CA ALA A 5 0.54 -8.36 18.07
C ALA A 5 1.31 -7.20 18.72
N SER A 6 0.99 -6.89 19.99
CA SER A 6 1.71 -5.89 20.80
C SER A 6 3.20 -6.22 21.02
N THR A 7 3.60 -7.47 20.75
CA THR A 7 4.99 -7.93 20.72
C THR A 7 5.72 -7.62 19.41
N ASN A 8 5.09 -6.87 18.48
CA ASN A 8 5.58 -6.57 17.13
C ASN A 8 5.74 -7.79 16.21
N ILE A 9 5.01 -8.87 16.48
CA ILE A 9 4.95 -10.05 15.60
C ILE A 9 3.76 -9.93 14.67
N LEU A 10 4.01 -10.01 13.35
CA LEU A 10 2.97 -10.16 12.33
C LEU A 10 2.71 -11.64 12.09
N TYR A 11 1.44 -12.04 12.15
CA TYR A 11 0.97 -13.39 11.83
C TYR A 11 0.09 -13.37 10.60
N ILE A 12 0.30 -14.30 9.67
CA ILE A 12 -0.50 -14.45 8.46
C ILE A 12 -1.24 -15.77 8.46
N GLN A 13 -2.57 -15.70 8.27
CA GLN A 13 -3.46 -16.86 8.20
C GLN A 13 -4.34 -16.81 6.94
N THR A 14 -4.78 -17.98 6.50
CA THR A 14 -5.69 -18.15 5.35
C THR A 14 -6.91 -18.96 5.77
N TRP A 15 -8.06 -18.64 5.20
CA TRP A 15 -9.29 -19.44 5.32
C TRP A 15 -9.51 -20.18 4.01
N ASP A 16 -9.79 -21.47 4.08
CA ASP A 16 -9.97 -22.33 2.90
C ASP A 16 -11.44 -22.63 2.55
N GLY A 17 -12.39 -22.02 3.26
CA GLY A 17 -13.82 -22.35 3.16
C GLY A 17 -14.34 -23.17 4.35
N SER A 18 -13.44 -23.78 5.14
CA SER A 18 -13.78 -24.67 6.26
C SER A 18 -12.95 -24.46 7.52
N SER A 19 -11.68 -24.05 7.38
CA SER A 19 -10.75 -23.89 8.49
C SER A 19 -9.77 -22.73 8.28
N TRP A 20 -9.28 -22.18 9.40
CA TRP A 20 -8.18 -21.21 9.40
C TRP A 20 -6.84 -21.95 9.51
N THR A 21 -5.91 -21.64 8.62
CA THR A 21 -4.54 -22.17 8.61
C THR A 21 -3.54 -21.06 8.96
N SER A 22 -2.63 -21.33 9.90
CA SER A 22 -1.46 -20.48 10.16
C SER A 22 -0.40 -20.71 9.09
N ASN A 23 0.00 -19.66 8.37
CA ASN A 23 0.99 -19.77 7.31
C ASN A 23 2.40 -19.48 7.83
N TRP A 24 2.62 -18.27 8.34
CA TRP A 24 3.92 -17.82 8.82
C TRP A 24 3.77 -16.62 9.77
N ASN A 25 4.86 -16.28 10.45
CA ASN A 25 4.98 -15.08 11.25
C ASN A 25 6.40 -14.49 11.16
N THR A 26 6.54 -13.18 11.45
CA THR A 26 7.84 -12.48 11.50
C THR A 26 7.84 -11.46 12.64
N SER A 27 8.96 -11.30 13.35
CA SER A 27 9.02 -10.71 14.69
C SER A 27 9.69 -9.32 14.78
N SER A 28 9.60 -8.50 13.73
CA SER A 28 10.47 -7.32 13.60
C SER A 28 9.76 -6.02 13.23
N LEU A 29 8.43 -5.94 13.24
CA LEU A 29 7.74 -4.75 12.71
C LEU A 29 8.07 -3.44 13.49
N SER A 30 8.49 -3.53 14.76
CA SER A 30 8.95 -2.44 15.67
C SER A 30 8.08 -1.19 15.83
N GLN A 31 6.92 -1.12 15.15
CA GLN A 31 5.99 0.02 15.11
C GLN A 31 4.53 -0.42 15.28
N SER A 32 4.25 -1.31 16.25
CA SER A 32 2.89 -1.88 16.47
C SER A 32 1.78 -0.88 16.87
N ALA A 33 2.12 0.39 17.13
CA ALA A 33 1.12 1.45 17.26
C ALA A 33 0.46 1.82 15.91
N PHE A 34 1.04 1.34 14.80
CA PHE A 34 0.61 1.64 13.44
C PHE A 34 0.37 0.34 12.67
N ARG A 35 -0.47 0.40 11.63
CA ARG A 35 -0.67 -0.72 10.71
C ARG A 35 0.41 -0.67 9.62
N ASN A 36 1.63 -1.05 10.00
CA ASN A 36 2.79 -1.05 9.11
C ASN A 36 2.88 -2.30 8.22
N PHE A 37 1.73 -2.88 7.87
CA PHE A 37 1.59 -3.97 6.92
C PHE A 37 0.24 -3.89 6.20
N ASP A 38 0.16 -4.49 5.02
CA ASP A 38 -1.12 -4.77 4.37
C ASP A 38 -1.02 -6.03 3.50
N ILE A 39 -2.17 -6.51 3.02
CA ILE A 39 -2.29 -7.71 2.19
C ILE A 39 -3.17 -7.41 0.99
N ALA A 40 -2.70 -7.73 -0.21
CA ALA A 40 -3.49 -7.68 -1.43
C ALA A 40 -3.35 -8.98 -2.23
N TYR A 41 -4.35 -9.26 -3.06
CA TYR A 41 -4.28 -10.33 -4.05
C TYR A 41 -4.01 -9.72 -5.42
N GLU A 42 -3.29 -10.43 -6.28
CA GLU A 42 -3.26 -10.17 -7.71
C GLU A 42 -4.65 -10.48 -8.30
N SER A 43 -5.21 -9.58 -9.12
CA SER A 43 -6.63 -9.66 -9.51
C SER A 43 -6.97 -10.83 -10.45
N SER A 44 -6.00 -11.34 -11.23
CA SER A 44 -6.23 -12.39 -12.23
C SER A 44 -5.72 -13.76 -11.77
N SER A 45 -4.52 -13.82 -11.20
CA SER A 45 -3.90 -15.06 -10.73
C SER A 45 -4.45 -15.54 -9.39
N GLY A 46 -4.92 -14.61 -8.54
CA GLY A 46 -5.28 -14.91 -7.15
C GLY A 46 -4.08 -15.21 -6.25
N ASP A 47 -2.86 -14.93 -6.70
CA ASP A 47 -1.68 -14.92 -5.86
C ASP A 47 -1.77 -13.79 -4.83
N ALA A 48 -1.11 -13.95 -3.68
CA ALA A 48 -1.22 -13.01 -2.57
C ALA A 48 0.11 -12.34 -2.30
N ILE A 49 0.08 -11.08 -1.88
CA ILE A 49 1.26 -10.30 -1.51
C ILE A 49 0.99 -9.69 -0.15
N VAL A 50 1.90 -9.92 0.79
CA VAL A 50 1.93 -9.26 2.10
C VAL A 50 3.11 -8.31 2.10
N VAL A 51 2.85 -7.02 2.31
CA VAL A 51 3.87 -5.96 2.35
C VAL A 51 3.95 -5.42 3.77
N PHE A 52 5.15 -5.22 4.31
CA PHE A 52 5.33 -4.83 5.71
C PHE A 52 6.67 -4.12 5.96
N GLY A 53 6.74 -3.28 6.99
CA GLY A 53 8.02 -2.77 7.51
C GLY A 53 8.64 -3.72 8.53
N ASP A 54 9.97 -3.73 8.68
CA ASP A 54 10.70 -4.58 9.65
C ASP A 54 11.47 -3.75 10.70
N GLY A 55 11.04 -2.50 10.91
CA GLY A 55 11.72 -1.57 11.80
C GLY A 55 12.98 -0.93 11.26
N THR A 56 13.36 -1.26 10.04
CA THR A 56 14.31 -0.51 9.21
C THR A 56 13.57 0.36 8.20
N SER A 57 14.30 1.07 7.33
CA SER A 57 13.69 1.79 6.20
C SER A 57 13.44 0.90 4.98
N GLN A 58 13.90 -0.36 5.01
CA GLN A 58 13.64 -1.29 3.92
C GLN A 58 12.23 -1.86 4.05
N LEU A 59 11.37 -1.59 3.07
CA LEU A 59 10.09 -2.28 2.98
C LEU A 59 10.33 -3.76 2.62
N LYS A 60 9.56 -4.64 3.23
CA LYS A 60 9.63 -6.09 3.04
C LYS A 60 8.35 -6.62 2.42
N PHE A 61 8.45 -7.79 1.81
CA PHE A 61 7.28 -8.54 1.39
C PHE A 61 7.50 -10.05 1.49
N ARG A 62 6.39 -10.79 1.49
CA ARG A 62 6.32 -12.20 1.11
C ARG A 62 5.14 -12.38 0.18
N LYS A 63 5.29 -13.22 -0.82
CA LYS A 63 4.20 -13.60 -1.72
C LYS A 63 3.80 -15.06 -1.57
N ARG A 64 2.59 -15.35 -2.02
CA ARG A 64 2.06 -16.70 -2.21
C ARG A 64 1.79 -16.90 -3.69
N VAL A 65 2.53 -17.80 -4.31
CA VAL A 65 2.35 -18.17 -5.72
C VAL A 65 1.80 -19.58 -5.78
N SER A 66 0.64 -19.74 -6.43
CA SER A 66 0.00 -21.07 -6.61
C SER A 66 -0.13 -21.85 -5.29
N GLY A 67 -0.49 -21.15 -4.21
CA GLY A 67 -0.70 -21.75 -2.89
C GLY A 67 0.54 -21.86 -2.00
N THR A 68 1.74 -21.59 -2.50
CA THR A 68 2.99 -21.70 -1.74
C THR A 68 3.52 -20.33 -1.34
N TRP A 69 3.75 -20.10 -0.05
CA TRP A 69 4.36 -18.88 0.47
C TRP A 69 5.89 -18.90 0.36
N ASP A 70 6.50 -17.73 0.20
CA ASP A 70 7.93 -17.55 0.38
C ASP A 70 8.40 -18.03 1.76
N SER A 71 9.59 -18.64 1.81
CA SER A 71 10.18 -19.16 3.04
C SER A 71 10.81 -18.07 3.92
N SER A 72 11.14 -16.90 3.35
CA SER A 72 11.78 -15.79 4.05
C SER A 72 11.33 -14.43 3.52
N ASP A 73 11.52 -13.39 4.35
CA ASP A 73 11.21 -12.00 4.03
C ASP A 73 12.11 -11.50 2.87
N GLN A 74 11.50 -10.89 1.86
CA GLN A 74 12.18 -10.31 0.69
C GLN A 74 12.14 -8.78 0.76
N ASN A 75 13.04 -8.09 0.03
CA ASN A 75 13.02 -6.63 -0.08
C ASN A 75 12.01 -6.18 -1.13
N ALA A 76 11.05 -5.34 -0.75
CA ALA A 76 10.21 -4.63 -1.69
C ALA A 76 10.93 -3.36 -2.14
N GLY A 77 11.43 -3.39 -3.39
CA GLY A 77 12.08 -2.24 -3.98
C GLY A 77 13.38 -1.81 -3.31
N THR A 78 13.78 -0.55 -3.53
CA THR A 78 14.89 0.08 -2.82
C THR A 78 14.48 0.50 -1.40
N ALA A 79 15.47 0.80 -0.55
CA ALA A 79 15.19 1.26 0.80
C ALA A 79 14.56 2.66 0.79
N LEU A 80 13.54 2.87 1.62
CA LEU A 80 12.92 4.18 1.83
C LEU A 80 13.88 5.11 2.60
N ASP A 81 13.50 6.38 2.71
CA ASP A 81 14.22 7.39 3.51
C ASP A 81 14.08 7.15 5.03
N ASN A 82 12.94 6.60 5.44
CA ASN A 82 12.54 6.43 6.82
C ASN A 82 11.73 5.15 7.03
N LYS A 83 11.45 4.80 8.30
CA LYS A 83 10.78 3.54 8.64
C LYS A 83 9.30 3.59 8.27
N PRO A 84 8.71 2.53 7.67
CA PRO A 84 7.28 2.45 7.44
C PRO A 84 6.47 2.57 8.75
N LEU A 85 5.43 3.40 8.74
CA LEU A 85 4.41 3.50 9.78
C LEU A 85 3.08 2.92 9.31
N TRP A 86 2.60 3.37 8.15
CA TRP A 86 1.38 2.86 7.54
C TRP A 86 1.71 2.25 6.19
N VAL A 87 1.12 1.09 5.91
CA VAL A 87 1.23 0.43 4.61
C VAL A 87 -0.19 0.16 4.12
N ARG A 88 -0.43 0.50 2.85
CA ARG A 88 -1.64 0.20 2.12
C ARG A 88 -1.26 -0.59 0.88
N ALA A 89 -1.86 -1.74 0.65
CA ALA A 89 -1.68 -2.52 -0.57
C ALA A 89 -3.02 -2.66 -1.29
N GLU A 90 -3.05 -2.37 -2.58
CA GLU A 90 -4.28 -2.42 -3.38
C GLU A 90 -4.01 -3.09 -4.73
N SER A 91 -4.94 -3.95 -5.15
CA SER A 91 -4.83 -4.69 -6.40
C SER A 91 -5.22 -3.82 -7.57
N ARG A 92 -4.41 -3.82 -8.64
CA ARG A 92 -4.86 -3.24 -9.90
C ARG A 92 -5.98 -4.11 -10.45
N PRO A 93 -7.19 -3.56 -10.69
CA PRO A 93 -8.34 -4.40 -10.95
C PRO A 93 -8.32 -5.03 -12.36
N THR A 94 -7.44 -4.56 -13.25
CA THR A 94 -7.35 -4.97 -14.66
C THR A 94 -6.28 -6.02 -14.96
N ASN A 95 -5.35 -6.29 -14.04
CA ASN A 95 -4.26 -7.27 -14.23
C ASN A 95 -3.68 -7.76 -12.88
N ASP A 96 -2.52 -8.43 -12.91
CA ASP A 96 -1.86 -8.96 -11.72
C ASP A 96 -0.92 -7.97 -11.01
N ASP A 97 -0.97 -6.69 -11.34
CA ASP A 97 -0.20 -5.71 -10.60
C ASP A 97 -0.83 -5.41 -9.24
N VAL A 98 0.03 -5.12 -8.26
CA VAL A 98 -0.38 -4.64 -6.94
C VAL A 98 0.42 -3.37 -6.65
N PHE A 99 -0.23 -2.38 -6.07
CA PHE A 99 0.45 -1.16 -5.63
C PHE A 99 0.53 -1.14 -4.12
N ALA A 100 1.67 -0.74 -3.59
CA ALA A 100 1.86 -0.45 -2.18
C ALA A 100 2.09 1.05 -2.01
N ALA A 101 1.32 1.68 -1.13
CA ALA A 101 1.55 3.04 -0.66
C ALA A 101 1.98 3.00 0.81
N VAL A 102 2.91 3.88 1.19
CA VAL A 102 3.56 3.86 2.50
C VAL A 102 3.67 5.27 3.05
N VAL A 103 3.35 5.45 4.33
CA VAL A 103 3.77 6.63 5.09
C VAL A 103 4.89 6.25 6.05
N THR A 104 5.94 7.06 6.10
CA THR A 104 7.12 6.80 6.93
C THR A 104 7.18 7.67 8.18
N THR A 105 8.14 7.38 9.07
CA THR A 105 8.45 8.22 10.25
C THR A 105 8.87 9.64 9.90
N GLY A 106 9.29 9.91 8.65
CA GLY A 106 9.59 11.24 8.13
C GLY A 106 8.35 12.01 7.63
N SER A 107 7.15 11.44 7.81
CA SER A 107 5.89 11.95 7.24
C SER A 107 5.91 11.99 5.70
N LYS A 108 6.76 11.20 5.04
CA LYS A 108 6.81 11.08 3.59
C LYS A 108 5.86 10.01 3.11
N VAL A 109 5.23 10.27 1.96
CA VAL A 109 4.37 9.30 1.26
C VAL A 109 5.18 8.67 0.13
N HIS A 110 5.18 7.36 0.06
CA HIS A 110 5.82 6.60 -1.01
C HIS A 110 4.79 5.73 -1.71
N ALA A 111 5.06 5.39 -2.95
CA ALA A 111 4.35 4.33 -3.65
C ALA A 111 5.29 3.51 -4.52
N LEU A 112 4.94 2.25 -4.72
CA LEU A 112 5.69 1.29 -5.52
C LEU A 112 4.77 0.24 -6.09
N ARG A 113 5.11 -0.27 -7.27
CA ARG A 113 4.33 -1.24 -8.01
C ARG A 113 5.00 -2.61 -8.00
N TRP A 114 4.26 -3.62 -7.63
CA TRP A 114 4.53 -4.99 -7.99
C TRP A 114 4.03 -5.25 -9.40
N ASN A 115 4.94 -5.62 -10.31
CA ASN A 115 4.58 -6.05 -11.64
C ASN A 115 4.33 -7.58 -11.62
N GLY A 116 3.07 -7.98 -11.71
CA GLY A 116 2.69 -9.40 -11.65
C GLY A 116 3.21 -10.23 -12.84
N SER A 117 3.45 -9.58 -13.99
CA SER A 117 4.00 -10.26 -15.17
C SER A 117 5.48 -10.62 -15.00
N THR A 118 6.27 -9.76 -14.36
CA THR A 118 7.71 -9.99 -14.15
C THR A 118 8.03 -10.47 -12.74
N ASN A 119 7.07 -10.47 -11.82
CA ASN A 119 7.24 -10.81 -10.41
C ASN A 119 8.30 -9.93 -9.71
N THR A 120 8.28 -8.62 -9.97
CA THR A 120 9.27 -7.67 -9.44
C THR A 120 8.64 -6.37 -8.96
N TRP A 121 9.22 -5.77 -7.93
CA TRP A 121 8.91 -4.40 -7.52
C TRP A 121 9.63 -3.38 -8.41
N GLY A 122 9.00 -2.24 -8.64
CA GLY A 122 9.55 -1.10 -9.37
C GLY A 122 8.60 0.10 -9.34
N ASP A 123 8.81 1.05 -10.26
CA ASP A 123 8.01 2.27 -10.39
C ASP A 123 7.87 3.01 -9.04
N GLU A 124 8.98 3.12 -8.30
CA GLU A 124 9.01 3.70 -6.97
C GLU A 124 8.97 5.24 -7.02
N ILE A 125 8.19 5.84 -6.12
CA ILE A 125 8.22 7.28 -5.89
C ILE A 125 8.23 7.62 -4.42
N GLU A 126 8.87 8.75 -4.12
CA GLU A 126 8.58 9.57 -2.95
C GLU A 126 7.73 10.77 -3.42
N ALA A 127 6.60 11.00 -2.77
CA ALA A 127 5.88 12.26 -2.92
C ALA A 127 6.76 13.38 -2.34
N THR A 128 6.97 14.44 -3.11
CA THR A 128 7.78 15.57 -2.67
C THR A 128 7.21 16.23 -1.41
N ALA A 129 5.88 16.21 -1.27
CA ALA A 129 5.15 16.71 -0.12
C ALA A 129 5.05 15.68 1.02
N SER A 130 5.06 16.18 2.25
CA SER A 130 4.79 15.40 3.45
C SER A 130 3.31 15.46 3.83
N ILE A 131 2.83 14.44 4.56
CA ILE A 131 1.54 14.54 5.23
C ILE A 131 1.62 15.37 6.52
N ALA A 132 0.50 15.96 6.93
CA ALA A 132 0.44 16.85 8.08
C ALA A 132 0.52 16.15 9.45
N GLU A 133 0.11 14.88 9.53
CA GLU A 133 0.00 14.12 10.79
C GLU A 133 0.26 12.63 10.54
N ASN A 134 1.51 12.17 10.74
CA ASN A 134 1.89 10.78 10.49
C ASN A 134 1.40 9.79 11.55
N THR A 135 0.81 10.28 12.64
CA THR A 135 0.08 9.42 13.58
C THR A 135 -1.27 8.96 13.04
N LYS A 136 -1.65 9.41 11.84
CA LYS A 136 -2.89 9.07 11.14
C LYS A 136 -2.61 8.61 9.71
N GLU A 137 -3.57 7.88 9.14
CA GLU A 137 -3.49 7.35 7.77
C GLU A 137 -4.08 8.39 6.79
N GLY A 138 -3.40 9.54 6.69
CA GLY A 138 -3.81 10.68 5.85
C GLY A 138 -3.52 10.52 4.36
N PHE A 139 -3.52 9.27 3.87
CA PHE A 139 -3.26 8.89 2.48
C PHE A 139 -4.05 7.63 2.13
N ASP A 140 -4.24 7.40 0.83
CA ASP A 140 -4.73 6.12 0.31
C ASP A 140 -4.19 5.92 -1.11
N ILE A 141 -4.32 4.69 -1.63
CA ILE A 141 -4.11 4.38 -3.03
C ILE A 141 -5.32 3.62 -3.57
N ALA A 142 -5.90 4.12 -4.65
CA ALA A 142 -7.03 3.51 -5.33
C ALA A 142 -6.80 3.48 -6.83
N PHE A 143 -7.67 2.79 -7.56
CA PHE A 143 -7.62 2.70 -9.01
C PHE A 143 -8.85 3.32 -9.62
N GLU A 144 -8.81 3.68 -10.89
CA GLU A 144 -10.01 3.72 -11.69
C GLU A 144 -10.17 2.38 -12.44
N ARG A 145 -11.39 2.02 -12.85
CA ARG A 145 -11.66 0.64 -13.30
C ARG A 145 -11.49 0.44 -14.80
N ALA A 146 -11.64 1.49 -15.60
CA ALA A 146 -11.68 1.40 -17.06
C ALA A 146 -10.30 1.14 -17.68
N SER A 147 -9.27 1.88 -17.27
CA SER A 147 -7.87 1.67 -17.66
C SER A 147 -7.06 0.88 -16.61
N GLY A 148 -7.46 0.91 -15.35
CA GLY A 148 -6.63 0.46 -14.22
C GLY A 148 -5.58 1.48 -13.81
N ASP A 149 -5.80 2.77 -14.07
CA ASP A 149 -4.89 3.83 -13.63
C ASP A 149 -4.95 3.97 -12.10
N ALA A 150 -3.79 4.14 -11.46
CA ALA A 150 -3.70 4.23 -10.00
C ALA A 150 -3.62 5.69 -9.55
N PHE A 151 -4.20 6.00 -8.39
CA PHE A 151 -4.20 7.31 -7.77
C PHE A 151 -3.66 7.19 -6.36
N LEU A 152 -2.42 7.65 -6.15
CA LEU A 152 -1.91 7.90 -4.82
C LEU A 152 -2.46 9.25 -4.35
N ILE A 153 -3.22 9.27 -3.26
CA ILE A 153 -3.90 10.46 -2.74
C ILE A 153 -3.45 10.71 -1.31
N TRP A 154 -3.19 11.97 -0.94
CA TRP A 154 -2.80 12.30 0.43
C TRP A 154 -3.17 13.74 0.80
N GLY A 155 -3.23 14.01 2.09
CA GLY A 155 -3.35 15.36 2.62
C GLY A 155 -1.99 15.99 2.91
N ASP A 156 -1.65 17.11 2.28
CA ASP A 156 -0.38 17.80 2.49
C ASP A 156 -0.36 18.65 3.78
N THR A 157 0.82 19.19 4.12
CA THR A 157 1.01 20.08 5.27
C THR A 157 0.32 21.45 5.15
N SER A 158 -0.23 21.78 3.99
CA SER A 158 -0.96 23.01 3.71
C SER A 158 -2.48 22.80 3.64
N ASN A 159 -2.96 21.66 4.17
CA ASN A 159 -4.37 21.27 4.20
C ASN A 159 -5.00 21.14 2.80
N ASN A 160 -4.22 20.71 1.80
CA ASN A 160 -4.74 20.33 0.50
C ASN A 160 -4.80 18.80 0.37
N ILE A 161 -5.76 18.30 -0.42
CA ILE A 161 -5.73 16.95 -0.96
C ILE A 161 -4.94 16.98 -2.25
N LYS A 162 -3.85 16.23 -2.28
CA LYS A 162 -2.92 16.08 -3.40
C LYS A 162 -3.03 14.68 -3.96
N TYR A 163 -2.68 14.50 -5.22
CA TYR A 163 -2.58 13.20 -5.82
C TYR A 163 -1.48 13.11 -6.88
N LYS A 164 -1.04 11.87 -7.14
CA LYS A 164 -0.30 11.48 -8.34
C LYS A 164 -1.02 10.33 -8.99
N GLU A 165 -1.15 10.41 -10.30
CA GLU A 165 -1.72 9.37 -11.14
C GLU A 165 -0.60 8.49 -11.70
N PHE A 166 -0.81 7.19 -11.73
CA PHE A 166 0.01 6.24 -12.48
C PHE A 166 -0.81 5.69 -13.64
N THR A 167 -0.34 5.95 -14.86
CA THR A 167 -0.87 5.33 -16.08
C THR A 167 0.09 4.23 -16.54
N THR A 168 1.15 4.61 -17.25
CA THR A 168 2.33 3.80 -17.55
C THR A 168 3.56 4.22 -16.74
N SER A 169 3.51 5.42 -16.16
CA SER A 169 4.48 5.98 -15.22
C SER A 169 3.75 6.98 -14.31
N TRP A 170 4.40 7.37 -13.20
CA TRP A 170 3.87 8.39 -12.31
C TRP A 170 3.87 9.77 -12.97
N GLN A 171 2.70 10.39 -13.01
CA GLN A 171 2.50 11.74 -13.48
C GLN A 171 2.90 12.77 -12.41
N ALA A 172 2.92 14.05 -12.81
CA ALA A 172 3.20 15.15 -11.90
C ALA A 172 2.14 15.25 -10.79
N GLU A 173 2.59 15.71 -9.61
CA GLU A 173 1.71 15.98 -8.48
C GLU A 173 0.67 17.05 -8.83
N THR A 174 -0.60 16.79 -8.50
CA THR A 174 -1.72 17.70 -8.72
C THR A 174 -2.54 17.87 -7.43
N THR A 175 -3.32 18.95 -7.34
CA THR A 175 -4.25 19.19 -6.22
C THR A 175 -5.65 18.72 -6.61
N ALA A 176 -6.20 17.76 -5.86
CA ALA A 176 -7.60 17.33 -6.00
C ALA A 176 -8.56 18.29 -5.30
N TYR A 177 -8.17 18.77 -4.11
CA TYR A 177 -8.95 19.72 -3.33
C TYR A 177 -8.01 20.63 -2.55
N ALA A 178 -8.29 21.94 -2.50
CA ALA A 178 -7.40 22.91 -1.89
C ALA A 178 -8.02 23.54 -0.64
N SER A 179 -7.15 23.95 0.30
CA SER A 179 -7.50 24.84 1.40
C SER A 179 -8.62 24.33 2.31
N LEU A 180 -8.49 23.08 2.78
CA LEU A 180 -9.28 22.64 3.93
C LEU A 180 -8.96 23.53 5.15
N PRO A 181 -9.98 23.82 5.98
CA PRO A 181 -9.77 24.65 7.17
C PRO A 181 -8.83 23.99 8.18
N ASP A 182 -8.75 22.66 8.17
CA ASP A 182 -8.03 21.85 9.15
C ASP A 182 -7.14 20.79 8.47
N LYS A 183 -6.25 20.21 9.28
CA LYS A 183 -5.36 19.12 8.84
C LYS A 183 -6.17 17.93 8.35
N VAL A 184 -5.69 17.32 7.27
CA VAL A 184 -6.18 16.02 6.80
C VAL A 184 -5.62 14.94 7.71
N LEU A 185 -6.50 14.16 8.32
CA LEU A 185 -6.12 13.06 9.22
C LEU A 185 -6.34 11.69 8.57
N TRP A 186 -7.41 11.53 7.80
CA TRP A 186 -7.76 10.27 7.16
C TRP A 186 -8.09 10.53 5.71
N VAL A 187 -7.62 9.67 4.84
CA VAL A 187 -8.03 9.62 3.43
C VAL A 187 -8.46 8.18 3.16
N VAL A 188 -9.59 8.01 2.50
CA VAL A 188 -10.06 6.72 2.01
C VAL A 188 -10.60 6.94 0.61
N ALA A 189 -10.16 6.13 -0.33
CA ALA A 189 -10.61 6.19 -1.71
C ALA A 189 -11.20 4.83 -2.11
N ALA A 190 -12.36 4.88 -2.77
CA ALA A 190 -13.01 3.69 -3.30
C ALA A 190 -13.38 3.93 -4.76
N TYR A 191 -13.13 2.93 -5.59
CA TYR A 191 -13.43 2.99 -7.01
C TYR A 191 -14.77 2.38 -7.34
N ASP A 192 -15.42 2.89 -8.38
CA ASP A 192 -16.62 2.26 -8.94
C ASP A 192 -16.22 0.96 -9.66
N PRO A 193 -16.70 -0.21 -9.22
CA PRO A 193 -16.22 -1.50 -9.74
C PRO A 193 -16.71 -1.83 -11.14
N LEU A 194 -17.59 -1.02 -11.74
CA LEU A 194 -18.03 -1.18 -13.12
C LEU A 194 -16.85 -1.07 -14.09
N SER A 195 -16.68 -2.07 -14.97
CA SER A 195 -15.54 -2.19 -15.89
C SER A 195 -15.32 -1.00 -16.83
N THR A 196 -16.31 -0.13 -17.00
CA THR A 196 -16.26 1.06 -17.84
C THR A 196 -16.14 2.36 -17.05
N SER A 197 -16.05 2.30 -15.72
CA SER A 197 -16.08 3.47 -14.86
C SER A 197 -14.69 3.98 -14.57
N SER A 198 -14.50 5.29 -14.78
CA SER A 198 -13.29 5.99 -14.34
C SER A 198 -13.52 6.80 -13.06
N LYS A 199 -14.53 6.42 -12.26
CA LYS A 199 -14.94 7.16 -11.07
C LYS A 199 -14.27 6.62 -9.82
N ILE A 200 -13.78 7.54 -9.00
CA ILE A 200 -13.28 7.31 -7.66
C ILE A 200 -14.03 8.24 -6.72
N ALA A 201 -14.44 7.73 -5.57
CA ALA A 201 -14.97 8.51 -4.44
C ALA A 201 -13.89 8.60 -3.36
N THR A 202 -13.72 9.78 -2.77
CA THR A 202 -12.71 10.10 -1.75
C THR A 202 -13.32 10.94 -0.64
#